data_AF-A0A7G8KVC2-F1
#
_entry.id   AF-A0A7G8KVC2-F1
#
_cell.length_a   1.000
_cell.length_b   1.000
_cell.length_c   1.000
_cell.angle_alpha   90.00
_cell.angle_beta   90.00
_cell.angle_gamma   90.00
#
_symmetry.space_group_name_H-M   'P 1'
#
loop_
_entity.id
_entity.type
_entity.pdbx_description
1 polymer ?
#
loop_
_entity_poly.entity_id
_entity_poly.type
_entity_poly.pdbx_seq_one_letter_code
_entity_poly.pdbx_strand_id
1 'polypeptide(L)'
;ILVSVAFLTLLEWSVLGYIHIRKGTNKVGFTSILQPFSDAVKLITSLFPLCWTIFFIIFPVFMLMMSLAVWSIFPYLTHMCSFMYSFFLCCTSLGVYTMMIAGCSSN
;
A
#
# COMPACT_ATOMS: atom_id res chain seq x y z
N ILE A 1 -2.90 -5.41 9.06
CA ILE A 1 -3.02 -4.85 7.69
C ILE A 1 -1.64 -4.49 7.14
N LEU A 2 -0.87 -3.55 7.71
CA LEU A 2 0.45 -3.18 7.16
C LEU A 2 1.46 -4.35 7.14
N VAL A 3 1.58 -5.10 8.25
CA VAL A 3 2.45 -6.28 8.31
C VAL A 3 2.01 -7.38 7.32
N SER A 4 0.70 -7.63 7.23
CA SER A 4 0.16 -8.62 6.30
C SER A 4 0.38 -8.23 4.83
N VAL A 5 0.23 -6.95 4.49
CA VAL A 5 0.52 -6.43 3.15
C VAL A 5 2.01 -6.56 2.82
N ALA A 6 2.90 -6.29 3.79
CA ALA A 6 4.34 -6.44 3.61
C ALA A 6 4.79 -7.89 3.35
N PHE A 7 4.12 -8.89 3.93
CA PHE A 7 4.37 -10.30 3.59
C PHE A 7 3.72 -10.72 2.27
N LEU A 8 2.57 -10.12 1.92
CA LEU A 8 1.91 -10.37 0.63
C LEU A 8 2.79 -9.94 -0.54
N THR A 9 3.45 -8.80 -0.45
CA THR A 9 4.39 -8.34 -1.50
C THR A 9 5.60 -9.25 -1.64
N LEU A 10 6.14 -9.77 -0.53
CA LEU A 10 7.20 -10.78 -0.57
C LEU A 10 6.71 -12.06 -1.27
N LEU A 11 5.50 -12.51 -0.95
CA LEU A 11 4.89 -13.70 -1.55
C LEU A 11 4.73 -13.51 -3.06
N GLU A 12 4.22 -12.36 -3.50
CA GLU A 12 4.09 -12.01 -4.92
C GLU A 12 5.43 -12.13 -5.66
N TRP A 13 6.50 -11.57 -5.10
CA TRP A 13 7.84 -11.65 -5.69
C TRP A 13 8.39 -13.08 -5.74
N SER A 14 8.08 -13.89 -4.72
CA SER A 14 8.46 -15.30 -4.73
C SER A 14 7.73 -16.07 -5.85
N VAL A 15 6.42 -15.87 -5.99
CA VAL A 15 5.58 -16.52 -7.02
C VAL A 15 6.02 -16.12 -8.42
N LEU A 16 6.25 -14.84 -8.68
CA LEU A 16 6.76 -14.35 -9.96
C LEU A 16 8.18 -14.87 -10.26
N GLY A 17 8.99 -15.14 -9.24
CA GLY A 17 10.28 -15.81 -9.38
C GLY A 17 10.10 -17.25 -9.87
N TYR A 18 9.23 -18.01 -9.21
CA TYR A 18 8.96 -19.41 -9.56
C TYR A 18 8.40 -19.55 -10.99
N ILE A 19 7.49 -18.67 -11.41
CA ILE A 19 6.92 -18.68 -12.77
C ILE A 19 8.00 -18.46 -13.83
N HIS A 20 8.94 -17.54 -13.59
CA HIS A 20 10.02 -17.23 -14.53
C HIS A 20 11.28 -18.10 -14.35
N ILE A 21 11.21 -19.18 -13.57
CA ILE A 21 12.34 -20.10 -13.33
C ILE A 21 13.59 -19.34 -12.82
N ARG A 22 13.38 -18.29 -12.02
CA ARG A 22 14.46 -17.56 -11.33
C ARG A 22 14.20 -17.58 -9.84
N LYS A 23 15.25 -17.75 -9.04
CA LYS A 23 15.11 -17.59 -7.59
C LYS A 23 14.68 -16.14 -7.32
N GLY A 24 13.55 -15.98 -6.63
CA GLY A 24 13.11 -14.69 -6.11
C GLY A 24 14.08 -14.13 -5.06
N THR A 25 13.67 -13.09 -4.36
CA THR A 25 14.53 -12.33 -3.44
C THR A 25 15.01 -13.18 -2.26
N ASN A 26 16.21 -13.77 -2.37
CA ASN A 26 16.77 -14.70 -1.37
C ASN A 26 18.03 -14.15 -0.66
N LYS A 27 18.27 -12.83 -0.69
CA LYS A 27 19.54 -12.23 -0.23
C LYS A 27 19.57 -11.83 1.25
N VAL A 28 18.42 -11.64 1.92
CA VAL A 28 18.37 -11.09 3.30
C VAL A 28 17.73 -12.12 4.26
N GLY A 29 18.55 -12.89 4.98
CA GLY A 29 18.14 -13.85 6.03
C GLY A 29 17.86 -15.29 5.57
N PHE A 30 17.58 -16.19 6.53
CA PHE A 30 17.46 -17.65 6.32
C PHE A 30 16.27 -18.07 5.42
N THR A 31 15.27 -17.20 5.25
CA THR A 31 14.04 -17.45 4.47
C THR A 31 13.41 -16.15 3.96
N SER A 32 14.19 -15.11 3.64
CA SER A 32 13.72 -13.81 3.12
C SER A 32 12.72 -13.02 4.01
N ILE A 33 12.32 -13.52 5.19
CA ILE A 33 11.35 -12.86 6.09
C ILE A 33 11.73 -11.43 6.48
N LEU A 34 13.04 -11.12 6.55
CA LEU A 34 13.52 -9.79 6.92
C LEU A 34 13.57 -8.80 5.74
N GLN A 35 13.31 -9.27 4.52
CA GLN A 35 13.31 -8.46 3.30
C GLN A 35 12.35 -7.25 3.36
N PRO A 36 11.06 -7.37 3.74
CA PRO A 36 10.15 -6.23 3.79
C PRO A 36 10.60 -5.15 4.79
N PHE A 37 11.26 -5.55 5.88
CA PHE A 37 11.79 -4.59 6.86
C PHE A 37 13.00 -3.84 6.29
N SER A 38 13.93 -4.56 5.64
CA SER A 38 15.08 -3.93 4.99
C SER A 38 14.66 -2.95 3.89
N ASP A 39 13.60 -3.26 3.14
CA ASP A 39 13.09 -2.39 2.08
C ASP A 39 12.41 -1.15 2.67
N ALA A 40 11.63 -1.30 3.75
CA ALA A 40 11.04 -0.17 4.47
C ALA A 40 12.11 0.79 5.03
N VAL A 41 13.16 0.26 5.66
CA VAL A 41 14.28 1.08 6.18
C VAL A 41 14.99 1.81 5.04
N LYS A 42 15.22 1.14 3.91
CA LYS A 42 15.84 1.74 2.72
C LYS A 42 14.97 2.85 2.11
N LEU A 43 13.65 2.67 2.09
CA LEU A 43 12.71 3.67 1.60
C LEU A 43 12.74 4.93 2.47
N ILE A 44 12.73 4.77 3.80
CA ILE A 44 12.76 5.88 4.77
C ILE A 44 14.05 6.69 4.64
N THR A 45 15.20 6.05 4.43
CA THR A 45 16.47 6.77 4.28
C THR A 45 16.62 7.45 2.92
N SER A 46 15.95 6.93 1.88
CA SER A 46 15.99 7.49 0.52
C SER A 46 14.94 8.59 0.29
N LEU A 47 14.07 8.85 1.25
CA LEU A 47 12.92 9.76 1.16
C LEU A 47 13.28 11.25 1.25
N PHE A 48 14.55 11.65 1.20
CA PHE A 48 14.95 13.07 1.15
C PHE A 48 14.63 13.66 -0.23
N PRO A 49 13.53 14.43 -0.39
CA PRO A 49 13.19 14.99 -1.68
C PRO A 49 14.08 16.22 -1.92
N LEU A 50 14.70 16.31 -3.09
CA LEU A 50 15.44 17.53 -3.49
C LEU A 50 14.48 18.72 -3.77
N CYS A 51 13.18 18.47 -3.96
CA CYS A 51 12.17 19.47 -4.24
C CYS A 51 10.97 19.25 -3.31
N TRP A 52 10.78 20.16 -2.35
CA TRP A 52 9.76 20.05 -1.30
C TRP A 52 8.46 20.74 -1.73
N THR A 53 7.64 20.07 -2.54
CA THR A 53 6.25 20.49 -2.67
C THR A 53 5.43 19.80 -1.59
N ILE A 54 4.86 20.58 -0.67
CA ILE A 54 4.07 20.10 0.49
C ILE A 54 2.96 19.13 0.04
N PHE A 55 2.38 19.39 -1.14
CA PHE A 55 1.38 18.56 -1.79
C PHE A 55 1.87 17.12 -2.09
N PHE A 56 3.12 16.96 -2.52
CA PHE A 56 3.69 15.64 -2.85
C PHE A 56 3.84 14.72 -1.62
N ILE A 57 3.93 15.29 -0.41
CA ILE A 57 4.00 14.52 0.84
C ILE A 57 2.58 14.25 1.39
N ILE A 58 1.66 15.21 1.27
CA ILE A 58 0.30 15.07 1.81
C ILE A 58 -0.55 14.08 0.99
N PHE A 59 -0.46 14.09 -0.34
CA PHE A 59 -1.30 13.23 -1.17
C PHE A 59 -1.07 11.72 -0.97
N PRO A 60 0.17 11.20 -0.88
CA PRO A 60 0.42 9.80 -0.55
C PRO A 60 -0.08 9.39 0.83
N VAL A 61 -0.04 10.30 1.82
CA VAL A 61 -0.59 10.04 3.16
C VAL A 61 -2.11 9.95 3.09
N PHE A 62 -2.76 10.87 2.36
CA PHE A 62 -4.21 10.86 2.19
C PHE A 62 -4.71 9.60 1.47
N MET A 63 -3.97 9.12 0.46
CA MET A 63 -4.20 7.83 -0.20
C MET A 63 -4.18 6.66 0.77
N LEU A 64 -3.15 6.60 1.61
CA LEU A 64 -3.00 5.54 2.59
C LEU A 64 -4.18 5.56 3.56
N MET A 65 -4.59 6.73 4.04
CA MET A 65 -5.75 6.88 4.94
C MET A 65 -7.06 6.39 4.29
N MET A 66 -7.30 6.71 3.02
CA MET A 66 -8.47 6.21 2.28
C MET A 66 -8.45 4.68 2.14
N SER A 67 -7.29 4.08 1.84
CA SER A 67 -7.15 2.62 1.73
C SER A 67 -7.41 1.90 3.05
N LEU A 68 -7.02 2.50 4.19
CA LEU A 68 -7.31 1.96 5.52
C LEU A 68 -8.78 2.14 5.89
N ALA A 69 -9.44 3.22 5.45
CA ALA A 69 -10.87 3.43 5.67
C ALA A 69 -11.72 2.35 4.98
N VAL A 70 -11.33 1.90 3.78
CA VAL A 70 -12.01 0.79 3.08
C VAL A 70 -11.97 -0.51 3.88
N TRP A 71 -10.90 -0.74 4.64
CA TRP A 71 -10.78 -1.93 5.49
C TRP A 71 -11.75 -1.93 6.68
N SER A 72 -12.23 -0.76 7.14
CA SER A 72 -13.21 -0.65 8.23
C SER A 72 -14.59 -1.21 7.89
N ILE A 73 -14.84 -1.48 6.60
CA ILE A 73 -16.15 -1.87 6.07
C ILE A 73 -16.46 -3.33 6.33
N PHE A 74 -15.44 -4.16 6.57
CA PHE A 74 -15.62 -5.60 6.73
C PHE A 74 -16.37 -5.89 8.05
N PRO A 75 -17.64 -6.32 8.01
CA PRO A 75 -18.43 -6.50 9.21
C PRO A 75 -17.97 -7.77 9.92
N TYR A 76 -17.28 -7.64 11.04
CA TYR A 76 -16.85 -8.81 11.81
C TYR A 76 -17.98 -9.41 12.67
N LEU A 77 -19.02 -8.63 13.00
CA LEU A 77 -20.04 -9.04 13.99
C LEU A 77 -21.46 -8.47 13.78
N THR A 78 -21.70 -7.46 12.93
CA THR A 78 -23.04 -6.82 12.82
C THR A 78 -23.62 -6.88 11.40
N HIS A 79 -24.89 -7.28 11.31
CA HIS A 79 -25.70 -7.36 10.08
C HIS A 79 -26.22 -5.99 9.60
N MET A 80 -25.36 -4.96 9.57
CA MET A 80 -25.70 -3.65 8.99
C MET A 80 -25.15 -3.53 7.57
N CYS A 81 -25.54 -4.46 6.69
CA CYS A 81 -24.94 -4.60 5.35
C CYS A 81 -25.23 -3.40 4.42
N SER A 82 -26.41 -2.77 4.51
CA SER A 82 -26.82 -1.72 3.56
C SER A 82 -25.95 -0.46 3.61
N PHE A 83 -25.61 0.03 4.80
CA PHE A 83 -24.76 1.22 4.97
C PHE A 83 -23.31 0.96 4.53
N MET A 84 -22.82 -0.27 4.73
CA MET A 84 -21.45 -0.67 4.37
C MET A 84 -21.20 -0.59 2.86
N TYR A 85 -22.18 -1.00 2.03
CA TYR A 85 -22.05 -0.93 0.57
C TYR A 85 -22.00 0.53 0.06
N SER A 86 -22.86 1.40 0.60
CA SER A 86 -22.84 2.83 0.24
C SER A 86 -21.53 3.51 0.63
N PHE A 87 -20.99 3.18 1.81
CA PHE A 87 -19.70 3.70 2.26
C PHE A 87 -18.53 3.18 1.40
N PHE A 88 -18.56 1.91 0.98
CA PHE A 88 -17.58 1.35 0.03
C PHE A 88 -17.57 2.08 -1.31
N LEU A 89 -18.75 2.37 -1.88
CA LEU A 89 -18.88 3.13 -3.13
C LEU A 89 -18.39 4.58 -2.97
N CYS A 90 -18.61 5.20 -1.82
CA CYS A 90 -18.11 6.54 -1.54
C CYS A 90 -16.56 6.56 -1.45
N CYS A 91 -15.97 5.65 -0.66
CA CYS A 91 -14.51 5.58 -0.52
C CYS A 91 -13.79 5.27 -1.83
N THR A 92 -14.36 4.39 -2.67
CA THR A 92 -13.76 4.05 -3.98
C THR A 92 -13.82 5.23 -4.96
N SER A 93 -14.92 6.00 -4.99
CA SER A 93 -14.98 7.21 -5.83
C SER A 93 -14.03 8.31 -5.35
N LEU A 94 -13.91 8.54 -4.04
CA LEU A 94 -12.94 9.46 -3.45
C LEU A 94 -11.48 9.07 -3.76
N GLY A 95 -11.17 7.78 -3.75
CA GLY A 95 -9.83 7.27 -4.10
C GLY A 95 -9.38 7.63 -5.53
N VAL A 96 -10.31 7.69 -6.49
CA VAL A 96 -10.00 8.10 -7.88
C VAL A 96 -9.61 9.58 -7.92
N TYR A 97 -10.35 10.45 -7.23
CA TYR A 97 -10.06 11.88 -7.18
C TYR A 97 -8.68 12.15 -6.58
N THR A 98 -8.33 11.44 -5.52
CA THR A 98 -7.01 11.58 -4.91
C THR A 98 -5.89 11.18 -5.86
N MET A 99 -6.11 10.21 -6.76
CA MET A 99 -5.08 9.72 -7.70
C MET A 99 -4.83 10.76 -8.77
N MET A 100 -5.90 11.38 -9.28
CA MET A 100 -5.81 12.44 -10.27
C MET A 100 -5.05 13.66 -9.72
N ILE A 101 -5.37 14.09 -8.49
CA ILE A 101 -4.73 15.27 -7.90
C ILE A 101 -3.24 14.99 -7.59
N ALA A 102 -2.90 13.78 -7.13
CA ALA A 102 -1.51 13.38 -6.95
C ALA A 102 -0.71 13.43 -8.26
N GLY A 103 -1.31 13.02 -9.38
CA GLY A 103 -0.70 13.10 -10.71
C GLY A 103 -0.55 14.53 -11.25
N CYS A 104 -1.45 15.45 -10.89
CA CYS A 104 -1.28 16.86 -11.23
C CYS A 104 -0.18 17.55 -10.39
N SER A 105 0.05 17.10 -9.15
CA SER A 105 1.07 17.67 -8.25
C SER A 105 2.52 17.27 -8.59
N SER A 106 2.74 16.35 -9.52
CA SER A 106 4.08 15.89 -9.90
C SER A 106 4.73 16.68 -11.03
N ASN A 107 3.98 17.57 -11.68
CA ASN A 107 4.49 18.54 -12.66
C ASN A 107 4.85 19.86 -11.99
#